data_AF-A0A174VTH7-F1
#
_entry.id   AF-A0A174VTH7-F1
#
_cell.length_a   1.000
_cell.length_b   1.000
_cell.length_c   1.000
_cell.angle_alpha   90.00
_cell.angle_beta   90.00
_cell.angle_gamma   90.00
#
_symmetry.space_group_name_H-M   'P 1'
#
loop_
_entity.id
_entity.type
_entity.pdbx_description
1 polymer ?
#
loop_
_entity_poly.entity_id
_entity_poly.type
_entity_poly.pdbx_seq_one_letter_code
_entity_poly.pdbx_strand_id
1 'polypeptide(L)'
;MKSVLFSVIILLSLSFQSCRDNFSVPTPASRNYQQDAAVLNEFVDINKTTHEYYINSNKRNSVLSYITNADVEELNSVNSLNLSIFKESLNQINSCSGQLAASHGVDYIVMITENEIYISQIKNDSPIELKKKQSDNG
;
A
#
# COMPACT_ATOMS: atom_id res chain seq x y z
N MET A 1 -47.58 39.58 8.85
CA MET A 1 -47.01 38.81 7.72
C MET A 1 -45.63 39.26 7.24
N LYS A 2 -45.14 40.48 7.55
CA LYS A 2 -43.80 40.95 7.11
C LYS A 2 -42.62 40.34 7.90
N SER A 3 -42.76 40.16 9.22
CA SER A 3 -41.69 39.62 10.09
C SER A 3 -41.35 38.14 9.83
N VAL A 4 -42.36 37.30 9.54
CA VAL A 4 -42.17 35.87 9.25
C VAL A 4 -41.43 35.66 7.90
N LEU A 5 -41.67 36.54 6.92
CA LEU A 5 -40.98 36.49 5.63
C LEU A 5 -39.48 36.78 5.77
N PHE A 6 -39.09 37.69 6.67
CA PHE A 6 -37.67 37.98 6.93
C PHE A 6 -36.94 36.80 7.58
N SER A 7 -37.58 36.10 8.52
CA SER A 7 -36.99 34.91 9.16
C SER A 7 -36.77 33.74 8.18
N VAL A 8 -37.67 33.57 7.20
CA VAL A 8 -37.54 32.53 6.17
C VAL A 8 -36.41 32.84 5.19
N ILE A 9 -36.23 34.12 4.82
CA ILE A 9 -35.16 34.55 3.90
C ILE A 9 -33.77 34.39 4.55
N ILE A 10 -33.64 34.66 5.85
CA ILE A 10 -32.38 34.46 6.58
C ILE A 10 -32.04 32.97 6.66
N LEU A 11 -33.01 32.11 6.96
CA LEU A 11 -32.81 30.65 7.06
C LEU A 11 -32.40 30.03 5.71
N LEU A 12 -32.93 30.55 4.61
CA LEU A 12 -32.59 30.13 3.24
C LEU A 12 -31.17 30.57 2.82
N SER A 13 -30.68 31.70 3.33
CA SER A 13 -29.33 32.20 3.02
C SER A 13 -28.21 31.43 3.73
N LEU A 14 -28.52 30.80 4.88
CA LEU A 14 -27.59 29.91 5.60
C LEU A 14 -27.44 28.53 4.92
N SER A 15 -28.32 28.18 3.99
CA SER A 15 -28.28 26.91 3.24
C SER A 15 -27.25 26.89 2.11
N PHE A 16 -26.75 28.06 1.68
CA PHE A 16 -25.80 28.18 0.54
C PHE A 16 -24.33 28.25 0.96
N GLN A 17 -24.01 28.06 2.25
CA GLN A 17 -22.61 28.00 2.72
C GLN A 17 -22.06 26.57 2.86
N SER A 18 -22.83 25.53 2.52
CA SER A 18 -22.30 24.18 2.40
C SER A 18 -21.79 23.93 0.98
N CYS A 19 -20.64 23.26 0.89
CA CYS A 19 -19.90 22.95 -0.33
C CYS A 19 -19.15 24.15 -0.91
N ARG A 20 -18.31 24.80 -0.09
CA ARG A 20 -16.99 25.18 -0.61
C ARG A 20 -16.25 23.86 -0.86
N ASP A 21 -16.56 23.26 -2.00
CA ASP A 21 -15.80 22.17 -2.57
C ASP A 21 -14.40 22.74 -2.86
N ASN A 22 -13.54 22.70 -1.84
CA ASN A 22 -12.11 22.57 -2.07
C ASN A 22 -11.87 21.15 -2.62
N PHE A 23 -12.54 20.79 -3.71
CA PHE A 23 -11.99 19.80 -4.62
C PHE A 23 -10.80 20.51 -5.24
N SER A 24 -9.66 20.44 -4.56
CA SER A 24 -8.42 20.30 -5.32
C SER A 24 -8.62 19.02 -6.11
N VAL A 25 -9.20 19.14 -7.30
CA VAL A 25 -9.13 18.08 -8.29
C VAL A 25 -7.63 17.87 -8.43
N PRO A 26 -7.07 16.75 -7.92
CA PRO A 26 -5.65 16.51 -8.10
C PRO A 26 -5.46 16.59 -9.59
N THR A 27 -4.53 17.43 -10.06
CA THR A 27 -4.11 17.43 -11.45
C THR A 27 -4.02 15.96 -11.86
N PRO A 28 -4.76 15.50 -12.89
CA PRO A 28 -4.83 14.08 -13.21
C PRO A 28 -3.40 13.60 -13.22
N ALA A 29 -3.10 12.64 -12.34
CA ALA A 29 -1.74 12.13 -12.25
C ALA A 29 -1.38 11.72 -13.67
N SER A 30 -0.25 12.22 -14.15
CA SER A 30 0.27 11.85 -15.46
C SER A 30 0.40 10.33 -15.60
N ARG A 31 0.45 9.62 -14.46
CA ARG A 31 0.54 8.18 -14.32
C ARG A 31 -0.79 7.53 -13.96
N ASN A 32 -1.03 6.38 -14.59
CA ASN A 32 -2.13 5.49 -14.21
C ASN A 32 -1.76 4.63 -12.99
N TYR A 33 -2.74 3.89 -12.46
CA TYR A 33 -2.53 3.02 -11.30
C TYR A 33 -1.41 1.99 -11.50
N GLN A 34 -1.31 1.38 -12.68
CA GLN A 34 -0.31 0.34 -12.95
C GLN A 34 1.13 0.87 -12.85
N GLN A 35 1.36 2.08 -13.37
CA GLN A 35 2.67 2.73 -13.30
C GLN A 35 3.04 3.06 -11.85
N ASP A 36 2.11 3.65 -11.10
CA ASP A 36 2.33 3.95 -9.68
C ASP A 36 2.52 2.67 -8.84
N ALA A 37 1.78 1.59 -9.15
CA ALA A 37 1.92 0.31 -8.46
C ALA A 37 3.29 -0.34 -8.72
N ALA A 38 3.84 -0.20 -9.93
CA ALA A 38 5.19 -0.68 -10.25
C ALA A 38 6.24 0.06 -9.40
N VAL A 39 6.14 1.38 -9.28
CA VAL A 39 7.00 2.17 -8.38
C VAL A 39 6.83 1.70 -6.95
N LEU A 40 5.61 1.53 -6.45
CA LEU A 40 5.37 1.10 -5.07
C LEU A 40 5.92 -0.30 -4.77
N ASN A 41 5.81 -1.26 -5.71
CA ASN A 41 6.30 -2.63 -5.56
C ASN A 41 7.81 -2.69 -5.30
N GLU A 42 8.58 -1.82 -5.95
CA GLU A 42 10.03 -1.70 -5.71
C GLU A 42 10.33 -1.44 -4.22
N PHE A 43 9.48 -0.65 -3.55
CA PHE A 43 9.65 -0.28 -2.14
C PHE A 43 8.96 -1.22 -1.15
N VAL A 44 8.24 -2.25 -1.61
CA VAL A 44 7.62 -3.23 -0.70
C VAL A 44 8.69 -4.10 -0.04
N ASP A 45 8.55 -4.31 1.25
CA ASP A 45 9.42 -5.11 2.10
C ASP A 45 8.57 -6.02 3.00
N ILE A 46 9.20 -7.04 3.60
CA ILE A 46 8.54 -8.06 4.41
C ILE A 46 8.92 -7.90 5.87
N ASN A 47 7.93 -7.73 6.73
CA ASN A 47 8.11 -7.91 8.17
C ASN A 47 8.07 -9.41 8.48
N LYS A 48 9.25 -10.00 8.66
CA LYS A 48 9.43 -11.45 8.90
C LYS A 48 8.86 -11.93 10.23
N THR A 49 8.66 -11.03 11.18
CA THR A 49 8.10 -11.32 12.51
C THR A 49 6.57 -11.39 12.46
N THR A 50 5.92 -10.49 11.73
CA THR A 50 4.46 -10.41 11.65
C THR A 50 3.87 -11.05 10.40
N HIS A 51 4.70 -11.45 9.44
CA HIS A 51 4.31 -12.00 8.13
C HIS A 51 3.49 -11.01 7.30
N GLU A 52 3.90 -9.74 7.33
CA GLU A 52 3.21 -8.62 6.68
C GLU A 52 4.09 -7.93 5.65
N TYR A 53 3.49 -7.49 4.55
CA TYR A 53 4.10 -6.57 3.60
C TYR A 53 3.92 -5.13 4.05
N TYR A 54 4.93 -4.30 3.83
CA TYR A 54 4.84 -2.86 4.07
C TYR A 54 5.67 -2.08 3.05
N ILE A 55 5.32 -0.81 2.83
CA ILE A 55 6.12 0.08 1.98
C ILE A 55 7.27 0.63 2.83
N ASN A 56 8.49 0.26 2.48
CA ASN A 56 9.71 0.73 3.11
C ASN A 56 10.29 1.90 2.30
N SER A 57 9.97 3.15 2.67
CA SER A 57 10.49 4.34 1.98
C SER A 57 12.01 4.52 2.09
N ASN A 58 12.65 3.80 3.00
CA ASN A 58 14.11 3.81 3.17
C ASN A 58 14.80 2.70 2.37
N LYS A 59 14.03 1.87 1.65
CA LYS A 59 14.59 0.80 0.83
C LYS A 59 15.45 1.39 -0.28
N ARG A 60 16.51 0.65 -0.60
CA ARG A 60 17.53 1.01 -1.57
C ARG A 60 17.79 -0.22 -2.43
N ASN A 61 17.25 -0.22 -3.64
CA ASN A 61 17.23 -1.41 -4.50
C ASN A 61 18.48 -1.56 -5.37
N SER A 62 19.34 -0.55 -5.40
CA SER A 62 20.59 -0.58 -6.16
C SER A 62 21.68 0.22 -5.48
N VAL A 63 22.95 -0.02 -5.83
CA VAL A 63 24.07 0.80 -5.36
C VAL A 63 23.89 2.27 -5.76
N LEU A 64 23.31 2.54 -6.94
CA LEU A 64 23.04 3.90 -7.42
C LEU A 64 22.04 4.64 -6.54
N SER A 65 21.05 3.95 -5.97
CA SER A 65 20.05 4.56 -5.08
C SER A 65 20.63 5.18 -3.80
N TYR A 66 21.87 4.84 -3.43
CA TYR A 66 22.59 5.47 -2.32
C TYR A 66 23.30 6.77 -2.72
N ILE A 67 23.52 6.96 -4.02
CA ILE A 67 24.22 8.12 -4.59
C ILE A 67 23.19 9.14 -5.11
N THR A 68 22.10 8.63 -5.70
CA THR A 68 21.04 9.45 -6.31
C THR A 68 19.72 9.25 -5.57
N ASN A 69 18.95 10.32 -5.40
CA ASN A 69 17.62 10.26 -4.78
C ASN A 69 16.47 9.97 -5.77
N ALA A 70 16.79 9.60 -7.02
CA ALA A 70 15.82 9.45 -8.10
C ALA A 70 14.66 8.50 -7.72
N ASP A 71 14.97 7.33 -7.17
CA ASP A 71 13.93 6.36 -6.77
C ASP A 71 13.00 6.90 -5.68
N VAL A 72 13.54 7.70 -4.74
CA VAL A 72 12.75 8.32 -3.66
C VAL A 72 11.89 9.45 -4.20
N GLU A 73 12.40 10.25 -5.13
CA GLU A 73 11.63 11.28 -5.83
C GLU A 73 10.50 10.63 -6.65
N GLU A 74 10.77 9.49 -7.29
CA GLU A 74 9.77 8.73 -8.01
C GLU A 74 8.68 8.19 -7.08
N LEU A 75 9.05 7.63 -5.92
CA LEU A 75 8.11 7.22 -4.88
C LEU A 75 7.25 8.39 -4.37
N ASN A 76 7.87 9.55 -4.12
CA ASN A 76 7.18 10.74 -3.63
C ASN A 76 6.23 11.38 -4.65
N SER A 77 6.41 11.08 -5.94
CA SER A 77 5.52 11.56 -6.99
C SER A 77 4.32 10.65 -7.24
N VAL A 78 4.21 9.51 -6.55
CA VAL A 78 3.07 8.57 -6.68
C VAL A 78 1.77 9.28 -6.32
N ASN A 79 0.72 9.04 -7.11
CA ASN A 79 -0.58 9.62 -6.83
C ASN A 79 -1.13 9.12 -5.48
N SER A 80 -1.65 10.04 -4.65
CA SER A 80 -2.13 9.71 -3.31
C SER A 80 -3.32 8.73 -3.29
N LEU A 81 -4.21 8.78 -4.29
CA LEU A 81 -5.31 7.82 -4.42
C LEU A 81 -4.77 6.43 -4.76
N ASN A 82 -3.84 6.33 -5.72
CA ASN A 82 -3.21 5.06 -6.08
C ASN A 82 -2.44 4.46 -4.90
N LEU A 83 -1.70 5.29 -4.14
CA LEU A 83 -1.03 4.88 -2.90
C LEU A 83 -2.03 4.33 -1.87
N SER A 84 -3.18 4.98 -1.70
CA SER A 84 -4.22 4.52 -0.77
C SER A 84 -4.78 3.16 -1.17
N ILE A 85 -5.12 2.99 -2.46
CA ILE A 85 -5.64 1.72 -3.01
C ILE A 85 -4.60 0.60 -2.85
N PHE A 86 -3.34 0.90 -3.11
CA PHE A 86 -2.25 -0.06 -2.95
C PHE A 86 -2.05 -0.48 -1.48
N LYS A 87 -2.05 0.48 -0.54
CA LYS A 87 -1.98 0.18 0.90
C LYS A 87 -3.16 -0.66 1.38
N GLU A 88 -4.36 -0.40 0.89
CA GLU A 88 -5.54 -1.21 1.19
C GLU A 88 -5.36 -2.65 0.69
N SER A 89 -4.81 -2.82 -0.52
CA SER A 89 -4.49 -4.14 -1.08
C SER A 89 -3.46 -4.89 -0.21
N LEU A 90 -2.40 -4.22 0.25
CA LEU A 90 -1.44 -4.81 1.19
C LEU A 90 -2.11 -5.22 2.50
N ASN A 91 -2.96 -4.36 3.07
CA ASN A 91 -3.66 -4.66 4.32
C ASN A 91 -4.57 -5.89 4.21
N GLN A 92 -5.23 -6.09 3.07
CA GLN A 92 -6.04 -7.28 2.82
C GLN A 92 -5.19 -8.55 2.80
N ILE A 93 -4.03 -8.52 2.12
CA ILE A 93 -3.09 -9.65 2.08
C ILE A 93 -2.53 -9.93 3.48
N ASN A 94 -2.13 -8.88 4.21
CA ASN A 94 -1.58 -8.98 5.56
C ASN A 94 -2.59 -9.58 6.55
N SER A 95 -3.86 -9.17 6.47
CA SER A 95 -4.92 -9.74 7.30
C SER A 95 -5.09 -11.24 7.04
N CYS A 96 -5.07 -11.67 5.76
CA CYS A 96 -5.13 -13.08 5.41
C CYS A 96 -3.91 -13.86 5.91
N SER A 97 -2.70 -13.34 5.64
CA SER A 97 -1.43 -13.92 6.08
C SER A 97 -1.39 -14.10 7.59
N GLY A 98 -1.74 -13.06 8.36
CA GLY A 98 -1.77 -13.10 9.82
C GLY A 98 -2.79 -14.11 10.36
N GLN A 99 -3.98 -14.22 9.76
CA GLN A 99 -4.97 -15.23 10.15
C GLN A 99 -4.49 -16.65 9.88
N LEU A 100 -3.84 -16.90 8.74
CA LEU A 100 -3.27 -18.20 8.39
C LEU A 100 -2.10 -18.58 9.31
N ALA A 101 -1.23 -17.60 9.64
CA ALA A 101 -0.13 -17.78 10.58
C ALA A 101 -0.65 -18.13 11.98
N ALA A 102 -1.62 -17.36 12.49
CA ALA A 102 -2.16 -17.56 13.84
C ALA A 102 -2.95 -18.86 13.98
N SER A 103 -3.77 -19.20 12.98
CA SER A 103 -4.58 -20.43 13.00
C SER A 103 -3.77 -21.71 12.80
N HIS A 104 -2.51 -21.61 12.35
CA HIS A 104 -1.73 -22.75 11.88
C HIS A 104 -2.52 -23.57 10.84
N GLY A 105 -3.33 -22.90 10.01
CA GLY A 105 -4.14 -23.56 8.97
C GLY A 105 -3.32 -24.05 7.77
N VAL A 106 -2.10 -23.54 7.63
CA VAL A 106 -1.15 -23.85 6.57
C VAL A 106 0.17 -24.34 7.14
N ASP A 107 0.91 -25.12 6.35
CA ASP A 107 2.26 -25.56 6.72
C ASP A 107 3.30 -24.44 6.57
N TYR A 108 3.17 -23.64 5.51
CA TYR A 108 4.10 -22.58 5.15
C TYR A 108 3.37 -21.33 4.69
N ILE A 109 3.98 -20.18 4.94
CA ILE A 109 3.67 -18.91 4.29
C ILE A 109 4.89 -18.51 3.46
N VAL A 110 4.69 -18.31 2.17
CA VAL A 110 5.72 -17.86 1.23
C VAL A 110 5.38 -16.45 0.79
N MET A 111 6.30 -15.53 1.05
CA MET A 111 6.16 -14.11 0.73
C MET A 111 7.22 -13.70 -0.29
N ILE A 112 6.82 -12.91 -1.27
CA ILE A 112 7.65 -12.55 -2.42
C ILE A 112 7.56 -11.05 -2.63
N THR A 113 8.73 -10.43 -2.76
CA THR A 113 8.91 -9.07 -3.29
C THR A 113 9.80 -9.14 -4.51
N GLU A 114 10.05 -8.01 -5.18
CA GLU A 114 11.00 -7.94 -6.31
C GLU A 114 12.40 -8.48 -5.96
N ASN A 115 12.84 -8.30 -4.70
CA ASN A 115 14.23 -8.59 -4.30
C ASN A 115 14.37 -9.78 -3.36
N GLU A 116 13.28 -10.30 -2.79
CA GLU A 116 13.33 -11.33 -1.77
C GLU A 116 12.18 -12.33 -1.88
N ILE A 117 12.51 -13.61 -1.68
CA ILE A 117 11.55 -14.66 -1.36
C ILE A 117 11.81 -15.07 0.08
N TYR A 118 10.83 -14.88 0.95
CA TYR A 118 10.85 -15.28 2.34
C TYR A 118 9.91 -16.48 2.54
N ILE A 119 10.42 -17.54 3.16
CA ILE A 119 9.66 -18.76 3.46
C ILE A 119 9.59 -18.88 4.98
N SER A 120 8.37 -18.86 5.52
CA SER A 120 8.13 -19.13 6.94
C SER A 120 7.42 -20.47 7.10
N GLN A 121 8.04 -21.39 7.82
CA GLN A 121 7.36 -22.59 8.31
C GLN A 121 6.45 -22.21 9.47
N ILE A 122 5.17 -22.55 9.38
CA ILE A 122 4.17 -22.27 10.42
C ILE A 122 3.95 -23.52 11.28
N LYS A 123 3.92 -24.70 10.66
CA LYS A 123 3.84 -25.98 11.37
C LYS A 123 5.20 -26.65 11.45
N ASN A 124 5.68 -26.88 12.67
CA ASN A 124 6.98 -27.52 12.90
C ASN A 124 7.01 -28.99 12.48
N ASP A 125 5.87 -29.65 12.41
CA ASP A 125 5.69 -31.07 12.07
C ASP A 125 5.20 -31.27 10.63
N SER A 126 5.39 -30.28 9.75
CA SER A 126 4.99 -30.39 8.35
C SER A 126 5.64 -31.60 7.66
N PRO A 127 4.88 -32.44 6.93
CA PRO A 127 5.43 -33.56 6.18
C PRO A 127 6.11 -33.13 4.88
N ILE A 128 6.05 -31.84 4.53
CA ILE A 128 6.62 -31.25 3.31
C ILE A 128 7.77 -30.35 3.72
N GLU A 129 8.88 -30.38 2.99
CA GLU A 129 10.01 -29.46 3.18
C GLU A 129 10.16 -28.59 1.92
N LEU A 130 10.04 -27.26 2.07
CA LEU A 130 10.29 -26.32 0.98
C LEU A 130 11.76 -25.91 0.93
N LYS A 131 12.43 -26.17 -0.20
CA LYS A 131 13.81 -25.72 -0.45
C LYS A 131 13.82 -24.71 -1.58
N LYS A 132 14.50 -23.58 -1.36
CA LYS A 132 14.80 -22.65 -2.45
C LYS A 132 15.77 -23.35 -3.39
N LYS A 133 15.39 -23.48 -4.67
CA LYS A 133 16.30 -23.98 -5.72
C LYS A 133 17.50 -23.04 -5.80
N GLN A 134 18.70 -23.54 -5.51
CA GLN A 134 19.92 -22.79 -5.84
C GLN A 134 20.05 -22.79 -7.36
N SER A 135 20.27 -21.61 -7.96
CA SER A 135 20.74 -21.58 -9.35
C SER A 135 22.13 -22.18 -9.36
N ASP A 136 22.33 -23.24 -10.14
CA ASP A 136 23.66 -23.73 -10.47
C ASP A 136 24.39 -22.57 -11.16
N ASN A 137 25.40 -22.02 -10.48
CA ASN A 137 26.37 -21.14 -11.13
C ASN A 137 27.19 -22.01 -12.08
N GLY A 138 26.80 -22.02 -13.36
CA GLY A 138 27.58 -22.60 -14.45
C GLY A 138 28.83 -21.79 -14.75
#